data_AF-A0A6A2WSP2-F1
#
_entry.id   AF-A0A6A2WSP2-F1
#
_cell.length_a   1.000
_cell.length_b   1.000
_cell.length_c   1.000
_cell.angle_alpha   90.00
_cell.angle_beta   90.00
_cell.angle_gamma   90.00
#
_symmetry.space_group_name_H-M   'P 1'
#
loop_
_entity.id
_entity.type
_entity.pdbx_description
1 polymer ?
#
loop_
_entity_poly.entity_id
_entity_poly.type
_entity_poly.pdbx_seq_one_letter_code
_entity_poly.pdbx_strand_id
1 'polypeptide(L)'
;MVGRGYNKLVQLVAGNCLTGISIAWWKWTHNAHHIACNSLDYDPDLQHILFCLKHFSANVYVGPPNGNDWFEKQTYGTLDIECSPWMDWFFGGLQFQLEHHLFPRLSSLTTEEDFTIANRSTVRTLRTAAMEARDLTNPVPKNFLWEAVNTHG
;
A
#
# COMPACT_ATOMS: atom_id res chain seq x y z
N MET A 1 16.35 17.78 -13.17
CA MET A 1 15.10 17.00 -13.02
C MET A 1 15.31 15.66 -13.69
N VAL A 2 15.18 14.55 -12.95
CA VAL A 2 15.36 13.21 -13.49
C VAL A 2 14.06 12.79 -14.20
N GLY A 3 14.14 12.46 -15.49
CA GLY A 3 12.96 12.16 -16.29
C GLY A 3 12.31 10.81 -15.92
N ARG A 4 10.98 10.70 -16.08
CA ARG A 4 10.20 9.47 -15.86
C ARG A 4 10.82 8.23 -16.53
N GLY A 5 11.41 8.40 -17.71
CA GLY A 5 12.10 7.33 -18.44
C GLY A 5 13.38 6.83 -17.75
N TYR A 6 14.16 7.73 -17.14
CA TYR A 6 15.36 7.36 -16.39
C TYR A 6 14.99 6.61 -15.11
N ASN A 7 13.97 7.07 -14.37
CA ASN A 7 13.49 6.35 -13.18
C ASN A 7 13.03 4.93 -13.51
N LYS A 8 12.34 4.76 -14.64
CA LYS A 8 11.90 3.44 -15.13
C LYS A 8 13.09 2.55 -15.52
N LEU A 9 14.11 3.12 -16.16
CA LEU A 9 15.33 2.39 -16.54
C LEU A 9 16.12 1.95 -15.30
N VAL A 10 16.32 2.85 -14.33
CA VAL A 10 17.01 2.53 -13.07
C VAL A 10 16.25 1.44 -12.31
N GLN A 11 14.92 1.52 -12.22
CA GLN A 11 14.11 0.46 -11.60
C GLN A 11 14.24 -0.89 -12.32
N LEU A 12 14.30 -0.90 -13.66
CA LEU A 12 14.47 -2.12 -14.44
C LEU A 12 15.85 -2.74 -14.23
N VAL A 13 16.91 -1.95 -14.21
CA VAL A 13 18.29 -2.46 -14.06
C VAL A 13 18.56 -2.87 -12.60
N ALA A 14 18.21 -2.02 -11.63
CA ALA A 14 18.41 -2.32 -10.22
C ALA A 14 17.50 -3.46 -9.74
N GLY A 15 16.21 -3.44 -10.09
CA GLY A 15 15.27 -4.50 -9.72
C GLY A 15 15.64 -5.84 -10.35
N ASN A 16 15.90 -5.88 -11.66
CA ASN A 16 16.16 -7.17 -12.31
C ASN A 16 17.56 -7.72 -11.99
N CYS A 17 18.60 -6.88 -11.82
CA CYS A 17 19.98 -7.35 -11.68
C CYS A 17 20.49 -7.45 -10.24
N LEU A 18 19.95 -6.68 -9.28
CA LEU A 18 20.44 -6.70 -7.89
C LEU A 18 19.59 -7.56 -6.96
N THR A 19 18.28 -7.61 -7.16
CA THR A 19 17.38 -8.41 -6.32
C THR A 19 16.97 -9.74 -6.97
N GLY A 20 17.24 -9.90 -8.27
CA GLY A 20 16.81 -11.06 -9.05
C GLY A 20 15.29 -11.11 -9.27
N ILE A 21 14.56 -10.06 -8.89
CA ILE A 21 13.10 -10.00 -8.95
C ILE A 21 12.69 -9.06 -10.09
N SER A 22 11.94 -9.60 -11.05
CA SER A 22 11.39 -8.80 -12.14
C SER A 22 10.49 -7.69 -11.58
N ILE A 23 10.76 -6.43 -11.95
CA ILE A 23 9.92 -5.30 -11.49
C ILE A 23 8.46 -5.43 -11.95
N ALA A 24 8.22 -6.06 -13.10
CA ALA A 24 6.88 -6.29 -13.61
C ALA A 24 6.16 -7.38 -12.80
N TRP A 25 6.89 -8.43 -12.44
CA TRP A 25 6.40 -9.49 -11.56
C TRP A 25 6.10 -8.94 -10.17
N TRP A 26 7.02 -8.17 -9.59
CA TRP A 26 6.83 -7.52 -8.29
C TRP A 26 5.59 -6.63 -8.29
N LYS A 27 5.42 -5.77 -9.30
CA LYS A 27 4.21 -4.93 -9.40
C LYS A 27 2.93 -5.75 -9.45
N TRP A 28 2.97 -6.89 -10.13
CA TRP A 28 1.80 -7.76 -10.23
C TRP A 28 1.49 -8.44 -8.89
N THR A 29 2.48 -9.06 -8.24
CA THR A 29 2.29 -9.73 -6.94
C THR A 29 1.89 -8.73 -5.86
N HIS A 30 2.58 -7.58 -5.80
CA HIS A 30 2.33 -6.50 -4.85
C HIS A 30 0.91 -5.93 -5.00
N ASN A 31 0.42 -5.73 -6.23
CA ASN A 31 -0.95 -5.26 -6.44
C ASN A 31 -1.99 -6.32 -6.06
N ALA A 32 -1.72 -7.60 -6.30
CA ALA A 32 -2.60 -8.68 -5.86
C ALA A 32 -2.64 -8.77 -4.33
N HIS A 33 -1.51 -8.56 -3.68
CA HIS A 33 -1.38 -8.46 -2.24
C HIS A 33 -2.22 -7.31 -1.65
N HIS A 34 -2.26 -6.12 -2.26
CA HIS A 34 -3.16 -5.03 -1.82
C HIS A 34 -4.65 -5.38 -1.89
N ILE A 35 -5.02 -6.31 -2.77
CA ILE A 35 -6.40 -6.78 -2.91
C ILE A 35 -6.72 -7.86 -1.87
N ALA A 36 -5.77 -8.77 -1.63
CA ALA A 36 -5.96 -9.96 -0.82
C ALA A 36 -4.94 -10.09 0.34
N CYS A 37 -4.59 -8.97 0.98
CA CYS A 37 -3.53 -8.88 1.98
C CYS A 37 -3.67 -9.97 3.05
N ASN A 38 -2.63 -10.79 3.22
CA ASN A 38 -2.54 -11.87 4.18
C ASN A 38 -3.60 -12.98 4.04
N SER A 39 -4.17 -13.15 2.85
CA SER A 39 -5.00 -14.30 2.49
C SER A 39 -4.14 -15.51 2.14
N LEU A 40 -4.30 -16.62 2.86
CA LEU A 40 -3.50 -17.82 2.67
C LEU A 40 -3.54 -18.37 1.23
N ASP A 41 -4.70 -18.27 0.58
CA ASP A 41 -4.94 -18.87 -0.74
C ASP A 41 -4.78 -17.87 -1.90
N TYR A 42 -4.86 -16.57 -1.61
CA TYR A 42 -4.99 -15.52 -2.63
C TYR A 42 -3.87 -14.48 -2.59
N ASP A 43 -3.05 -14.44 -1.54
CA ASP A 43 -1.91 -13.54 -1.41
C ASP A 43 -0.61 -14.18 -1.94
N PRO A 44 -0.06 -13.71 -3.08
CA PRO A 44 1.19 -14.24 -3.59
C PRO A 44 2.40 -13.84 -2.72
N ASP A 45 2.32 -12.77 -1.93
CA ASP A 45 3.46 -12.27 -1.16
C ASP A 45 3.71 -13.12 0.11
N LEU A 46 2.68 -13.80 0.64
CA LEU A 46 2.80 -14.80 1.71
C LEU A 46 3.71 -15.98 1.33
N GLN A 47 3.91 -16.23 0.03
CA GLN A 47 4.67 -17.36 -0.47
C GLN A 47 6.15 -17.00 -0.74
N HIS A 48 6.54 -15.74 -0.54
CA HIS A 48 7.86 -15.22 -0.90
C HIS A 48 8.63 -14.65 0.29
N ILE A 49 9.76 -15.28 0.64
CA ILE A 49 10.51 -15.03 1.87
C ILE A 49 10.93 -13.56 2.09
N LEU A 50 11.18 -12.81 1.02
CA LEU A 50 11.55 -11.38 1.09
C LEU A 50 10.39 -10.49 1.55
N PHE A 51 9.14 -10.84 1.18
CA PHE A 51 7.94 -10.07 1.53
C PHE A 51 7.28 -10.60 2.81
N CYS A 52 7.55 -11.86 3.17
CA CYS A 52 7.07 -12.49 4.40
C CYS A 52 7.51 -11.77 5.68
N LEU A 53 8.66 -11.10 5.74
CA LEU A 53 9.19 -10.53 7.00
C LEU A 53 8.24 -9.55 7.71
N LYS A 54 7.31 -8.93 6.97
CA LYS A 54 6.30 -7.98 7.47
C LYS A 54 4.95 -8.63 7.79
N HIS A 55 4.60 -9.65 7.01
CA HIS A 55 3.27 -10.27 7.00
C HIS A 55 3.21 -11.58 7.79
N PHE A 56 4.38 -12.24 7.98
CA PHE A 56 4.49 -13.52 8.66
C PHE A 56 4.00 -13.49 10.11
N SER A 57 4.20 -12.36 10.79
CA SER A 57 3.76 -12.17 12.18
C SER A 57 2.37 -11.52 12.28
N ALA A 58 1.77 -11.15 11.15
CA ALA A 58 0.46 -10.52 11.09
C ALA A 58 -0.66 -11.56 10.95
N ASN A 59 -1.92 -11.17 11.19
CA ASN A 59 -3.04 -12.11 11.16
C ASN A 59 -3.34 -12.57 9.74
N VAL A 60 -3.39 -13.88 9.53
CA VAL A 60 -3.77 -14.50 8.26
C VAL A 60 -5.24 -14.88 8.27
N TYR A 61 -5.88 -14.88 7.11
CA TYR A 61 -7.22 -15.43 6.93
C TYR A 61 -7.30 -16.38 5.74
N VAL A 62 -8.37 -17.18 5.71
CA VAL A 62 -8.63 -18.16 4.65
C VAL A 62 -9.81 -17.71 3.81
N GLY A 63 -9.75 -17.98 2.50
CA GLY A 63 -10.81 -17.63 1.57
C GLY A 63 -10.62 -16.27 0.89
N PRO A 64 -11.55 -15.93 -0.03
CA PRO A 64 -11.38 -14.80 -0.93
C PRO A 64 -11.47 -13.45 -0.21
N PRO A 65 -10.83 -12.40 -0.76
CA PRO A 65 -11.00 -11.04 -0.25
C PRO A 65 -12.46 -10.61 -0.36
N ASN A 66 -12.94 -9.86 0.63
CA ASN A 66 -14.27 -9.28 0.66
C ASN A 66 -14.11 -7.77 0.84
N GLY A 67 -14.96 -6.98 0.17
CA GLY A 67 -14.89 -5.51 0.28
C GLY A 67 -15.37 -4.99 1.62
N ASN A 68 -16.25 -5.71 2.31
CA ASN A 68 -16.89 -5.24 3.55
C ASN A 68 -15.95 -5.29 4.77
N ASP A 69 -14.84 -6.00 4.68
CA ASP A 69 -13.83 -6.16 5.74
C ASP A 69 -12.43 -5.75 5.26
N TRP A 70 -12.34 -5.01 4.14
CA TRP A 70 -11.05 -4.61 3.54
C TRP A 70 -10.15 -3.87 4.53
N PHE A 71 -10.69 -2.85 5.22
CA PHE A 71 -9.91 -2.03 6.17
C PHE A 71 -9.35 -2.87 7.31
N GLU A 72 -10.17 -3.77 7.84
CA GLU A 72 -9.80 -4.71 8.90
C GLU A 72 -8.68 -5.64 8.43
N LYS A 73 -8.80 -6.21 7.23
CA LYS A 73 -7.79 -7.09 6.63
C LYS A 73 -6.47 -6.36 6.36
N GLN A 74 -6.50 -5.13 5.86
CA GLN A 74 -5.26 -4.36 5.68
C GLN A 74 -4.59 -4.06 7.02
N THR A 75 -5.35 -3.72 8.06
CA THR A 75 -4.82 -3.31 9.36
C THR A 75 -4.28 -4.49 10.17
N TYR A 76 -4.99 -5.62 10.19
CA TYR A 76 -4.56 -6.81 10.92
C TYR A 76 -3.59 -7.69 10.12
N GLY A 77 -3.60 -7.57 8.79
CA GLY A 77 -2.75 -8.33 7.88
C GLY A 77 -1.36 -7.75 7.69
N THR A 78 -1.11 -6.49 8.09
CA THR A 78 0.19 -5.84 7.92
C THR A 78 0.80 -5.41 9.26
N LEU A 79 2.12 -5.22 9.29
CA LEU A 79 2.86 -4.71 10.46
C LEU A 79 3.98 -3.79 9.99
N ASP A 80 4.22 -2.73 10.75
CA ASP A 80 5.39 -1.88 10.55
C ASP A 80 6.64 -2.54 11.15
N ILE A 81 7.79 -2.32 10.52
CA ILE A 81 9.07 -2.65 11.15
C ILE A 81 9.75 -1.36 11.56
N GLU A 82 9.94 -1.23 12.87
CA GLU A 82 10.80 -0.21 13.44
C GLU A 82 12.23 -0.44 12.96
N CYS A 83 12.81 0.58 12.32
CA CYS A 83 14.22 0.61 11.97
C CYS A 83 14.85 1.92 12.42
N SER A 84 16.17 1.91 12.65
CA SER A 84 16.90 3.15 12.88
C SER A 84 16.85 4.03 11.61
N PRO A 85 16.82 5.37 11.72
CA PRO A 85 16.64 6.27 10.56
C PRO A 85 17.63 6.08 9.40
N TRP A 86 18.83 5.55 9.68
CA TRP A 86 19.82 5.26 8.64
C TRP A 86 19.52 3.99 7.83
N MET A 87 18.68 3.10 8.35
CA MET A 87 18.20 1.88 7.68
C MET A 87 16.93 2.12 6.86
N ASP A 88 16.31 3.30 6.94
CA ASP A 88 15.09 3.65 6.22
C ASP A 88 15.25 3.50 4.70
N TRP A 89 16.42 3.88 4.19
CA TRP A 89 16.78 3.69 2.78
C TRP A 89 16.93 2.21 2.40
N PHE A 90 17.49 1.40 3.31
CA PHE A 90 17.73 -0.02 3.05
C PHE A 90 16.44 -0.84 3.06
N PHE A 91 15.55 -0.54 4.02
CA PHE A 91 14.26 -1.20 4.11
C PHE A 91 13.21 -0.57 3.20
N GLY A 92 13.43 0.64 2.67
CA GLY A 92 12.57 1.23 1.65
C GLY A 92 11.20 1.69 2.16
N GLY A 93 11.15 2.28 3.36
CA GLY A 93 9.89 2.86 3.90
C GLY A 93 8.98 1.84 4.61
N LEU A 94 9.53 0.69 4.96
CA LEU A 94 8.84 -0.43 5.60
C LEU A 94 8.32 -0.16 7.04
N GLN A 95 8.66 0.98 7.63
CA GLN A 95 8.11 1.49 8.89
C GLN A 95 6.73 2.15 8.71
N PHE A 96 6.26 2.31 7.46
CA PHE A 96 4.97 2.89 7.10
C PHE A 96 4.13 1.91 6.25
N GLN A 97 4.19 0.62 6.58
CA GLN A 97 3.48 -0.42 5.84
C GLN A 97 1.98 -0.33 6.08
N LEU A 98 1.55 -0.04 7.31
CA LEU A 98 0.14 0.19 7.60
C LEU A 98 -0.42 1.34 6.74
N GLU A 99 0.28 2.46 6.69
CA GLU A 99 -0.14 3.61 5.89
C GLU A 99 -0.04 3.33 4.39
N HIS A 100 0.94 2.53 3.94
CA HIS A 100 1.02 2.11 2.55
C HIS A 100 -0.19 1.28 2.13
N HIS A 101 -0.63 0.32 2.94
CA HIS A 101 -1.78 -0.52 2.64
C HIS A 101 -3.10 0.26 2.66
N LEU A 102 -3.25 1.17 3.61
CA LEU A 102 -4.43 2.02 3.70
C LEU A 102 -4.45 3.11 2.63
N PHE A 103 -3.27 3.60 2.25
CA PHE A 103 -3.09 4.71 1.32
C PHE A 103 -1.88 4.49 0.39
N PRO A 104 -2.02 3.64 -0.66
CA PRO A 104 -0.89 3.21 -1.50
C PRO A 104 -0.13 4.32 -2.24
N ARG A 105 -0.68 5.53 -2.29
CA ARG A 105 -0.04 6.69 -2.90
C ARG A 105 0.79 7.52 -1.92
N LEU A 106 0.68 7.28 -0.62
CA LEU A 106 1.52 7.92 0.41
C LEU A 106 2.87 7.23 0.56
N SER A 107 3.07 6.03 0.01
CA SER A 107 4.31 5.26 0.19
C SER A 107 5.47 5.68 -0.70
N SER A 108 5.32 6.72 -1.52
CA SER A 108 6.43 7.27 -2.31
C SER A 108 7.37 8.15 -1.47
N LEU A 109 7.22 8.15 -0.16
CA LEU A 109 7.67 9.19 0.74
C LEU A 109 8.68 8.60 1.71
N THR A 110 9.95 8.89 1.47
CA THR A 110 11.09 8.33 2.19
C THR A 110 11.48 9.17 3.42
N THR A 111 10.69 10.20 3.76
CA THR A 111 10.99 11.18 4.81
C THR A 111 9.72 11.58 5.59
N GLU A 112 9.87 12.03 6.84
CA GLU A 112 8.75 12.54 7.67
C GLU A 112 8.06 13.78 7.07
N GLU A 113 8.80 14.62 6.34
CA GLU A 113 8.25 15.82 5.69
C GLU A 113 7.30 15.44 4.55
N ASP A 114 7.72 14.47 3.75
CA ASP A 114 6.93 13.90 2.69
C ASP A 114 5.64 13.27 3.26
N PHE A 115 5.75 12.52 4.37
CA PHE A 115 4.61 11.93 5.09
C PHE A 115 3.58 12.98 5.55
N THR A 116 4.06 14.13 6.04
CA THR A 116 3.18 15.24 6.47
C THR A 116 2.38 15.82 5.30
N ILE A 117 2.99 15.93 4.12
CA ILE A 117 2.33 16.41 2.89
C ILE A 117 1.31 15.39 2.40
N ALA A 118 1.66 14.11 2.41
CA ALA A 118 0.76 12.99 2.14
C ALA A 118 -0.47 13.02 3.03
N ASN A 119 -0.27 13.07 4.34
CA ASN A 119 -1.36 13.08 5.32
C ASN A 119 -2.29 14.27 5.10
N ARG A 120 -1.77 15.44 4.74
CA ARG A 120 -2.59 16.60 4.38
C ARG A 120 -3.44 16.31 3.13
N SER A 121 -2.92 15.59 2.16
CA SER A 121 -3.67 15.17 0.96
C SER A 121 -4.75 14.14 1.31
N THR A 122 -4.41 13.12 2.10
CA THR A 122 -5.35 12.09 2.58
C THR A 122 -6.50 12.69 3.38
N VAL A 123 -6.21 13.59 4.32
CA VAL A 123 -7.23 14.29 5.11
C VAL A 123 -8.14 15.13 4.22
N ARG A 124 -7.61 15.73 3.13
CA ARG A 124 -8.45 16.45 2.14
C ARG A 124 -9.35 15.49 1.39
N THR A 125 -8.84 14.36 0.91
CA THR A 125 -9.64 13.33 0.21
C THR A 125 -10.74 12.77 1.10
N LEU A 126 -10.41 12.41 2.34
CA LEU A 126 -11.38 11.96 3.34
C LEU A 126 -12.43 13.03 3.67
N ARG A 127 -12.02 14.30 3.74
CA ARG A 127 -12.95 15.42 3.96
C ARG A 127 -13.89 15.61 2.77
N THR A 128 -13.39 15.52 1.54
CA THR A 128 -14.21 15.59 0.33
C THR A 128 -15.23 14.46 0.31
N ALA A 129 -14.79 13.22 0.56
CA ALA A 129 -15.68 12.08 0.69
C ALA A 129 -16.72 12.29 1.80
N ALA A 130 -16.31 12.73 3.00
CA ALA A 130 -17.26 12.99 4.08
C ALA A 130 -18.30 14.06 3.71
N MET A 131 -17.92 15.07 2.91
CA MET A 131 -18.83 16.11 2.43
C MET A 131 -19.81 15.60 1.36
N GLU A 132 -19.35 14.73 0.46
CA GLU A 132 -20.19 14.08 -0.56
C GLU A 132 -21.16 13.07 0.07
N ALA A 133 -20.71 12.27 1.04
CA ALA A 133 -21.56 11.35 1.78
C ALA A 133 -22.64 12.06 2.62
N ARG A 134 -22.37 13.32 3.02
CA ARG A 134 -23.33 14.17 3.72
C ARG A 134 -24.42 14.72 2.78
N ASP A 135 -24.15 14.77 1.48
CA ASP A 135 -25.13 15.20 0.49
C ASP A 135 -26.12 14.07 0.19
N LEU A 136 -27.25 14.10 0.90
CA LEU A 136 -28.31 13.09 0.83
C LEU A 136 -29.08 13.10 -0.52
N THR A 137 -28.71 13.96 -1.46
CA THR A 137 -29.32 13.97 -2.80
C THR A 137 -28.94 12.73 -3.61
N ASN A 138 -27.86 12.03 -3.26
CA ASN A 138 -27.44 10.78 -3.89
C ASN A 138 -27.34 9.64 -2.86
N PRO A 139 -27.68 8.39 -3.22
CA PRO A 139 -27.47 7.24 -2.35
C PRO A 139 -25.97 7.04 -2.12
N VAL A 140 -25.54 6.92 -0.86
CA VAL A 140 -24.12 6.69 -0.50
C VAL A 140 -23.73 5.24 -0.85
N PRO A 141 -22.77 5.02 -1.77
CA PRO A 141 -22.21 3.70 -2.05
C PRO A 141 -21.72 3.00 -0.78
N LYS A 142 -21.95 1.68 -0.66
CA LYS A 142 -21.44 0.88 0.48
C LYS A 142 -19.91 0.94 0.63
N ASN A 143 -19.21 1.27 -0.45
CA ASN A 143 -17.75 1.34 -0.54
C ASN A 143 -17.26 2.78 -0.68
N PHE A 144 -17.99 3.78 -0.17
CA PHE A 144 -17.70 5.19 -0.43
C PHE A 144 -16.29 5.62 -0.06
N LEU A 145 -15.78 5.10 1.06
CA LEU A 145 -14.41 5.37 1.51
C LEU A 145 -13.38 4.78 0.52
N TRP A 146 -13.64 3.57 0.04
CA TRP A 146 -12.80 2.89 -0.94
C TRP A 146 -12.83 3.60 -2.30
N GLU A 147 -13.99 4.04 -2.77
CA GLU A 147 -14.13 4.82 -4.00
C GLU A 147 -13.44 6.18 -3.87
N ALA A 148 -13.59 6.89 -2.75
CA ALA A 148 -12.94 8.18 -2.57
C ALA A 148 -11.41 8.09 -2.56
N VAL A 149 -10.84 7.09 -1.87
CA VAL A 149 -9.38 6.90 -1.77
C VAL A 149 -8.79 6.43 -3.10
N ASN A 150 -9.52 5.63 -3.90
CA ASN A 150 -9.01 5.12 -5.17
C ASN A 150 -9.31 6.00 -6.40
N THR A 151 -10.41 6.76 -6.39
CA THR A 151 -10.88 7.55 -7.55
C THR A 151 -10.41 9.01 -7.50
N HIS A 152 -10.27 9.58 -6.30
CA HIS A 152 -9.96 11.02 -6.12
C HIS A 152 -8.64 11.32 -5.40
N GLY A 153 -8.02 10.33 -4.74
CA GLY A 153 -6.61 10.39 -4.30
C GLY A 153 -5.65 10.13 -5.45
#